data_AF-A0A357B0G3-F1
#
_entry.id   AF-A0A357B0G3-F1
#
_cell.length_a   1.000
_cell.length_b   1.000
_cell.length_c   1.000
_cell.angle_alpha   90.00
_cell.angle_beta   90.00
_cell.angle_gamma   90.00
#
_symmetry.space_group_name_H-M   'P 1'
#
loop_
_entity.id
_entity.type
_entity.pdbx_description
1 polymer ?
#
loop_
_entity_poly.entity_id
_entity_poly.type
_entity_poly.pdbx_seq_one_letter_code
_entity_poly.pdbx_strand_id
1 'polypeptide(L)'
;RPSYVIGGQNMVIAYDSWDVRRYASVILSGDADNAVLIDKYMPGTELEADVISDGRDVLIPGIMEHIERAGIHSGDSIAVYPPSGLSEEILATVADRSEKLALALGTKGLVNIQYLVYQNELYVIEVNPRASRTVPYLSKITGVPMADIATRVMMGVSLREMGYKPGLCPTVPYFGVKAPVFSFEKLPDANSLLGPEMKSTGEVLGVARTRSEAIYKALRAAGYSCRLSPGREKKGVLLSLDNRQFSDLPQLASRLDAMGLRIFATPDTAAAVKALGIYAFDIGAVCSITELRPLMEKTGLILVVYTGALHDDTMGDYIKLHGNAVRLGIPCITSVDTARTVLDIMASGLTDEVTQLIDINRIVHPAKTGFGTKP
;
A
#
# COMPACT_ATOMS: atom_id res chain seq x y z
N ARG A 1 19.90 1.36 -2.65
CA ARG A 1 19.38 0.63 -1.46
C ARG A 1 20.57 0.26 -0.60
N PRO A 2 20.67 0.73 0.65
CA PRO A 2 21.73 0.28 1.56
C PRO A 2 21.55 -1.21 1.89
N SER A 3 22.65 -1.94 2.12
CA SER A 3 22.57 -3.33 2.56
C SER A 3 22.31 -3.44 4.07
N TYR A 4 21.74 -4.55 4.52
CA TYR A 4 21.46 -4.87 5.94
C TYR A 4 20.52 -3.90 6.67
N VAL A 5 19.57 -3.30 5.96
CA VAL A 5 18.51 -2.47 6.55
C VAL A 5 17.17 -3.19 6.54
N ILE A 6 16.33 -2.88 7.53
CA ILE A 6 14.92 -3.28 7.56
C ILE A 6 14.04 -2.04 7.42
N GLY A 7 12.87 -2.17 6.79
CA GLY A 7 11.95 -1.03 6.62
C GLY A 7 12.35 -0.06 5.51
N GLY A 8 13.32 -0.42 4.66
CA GLY A 8 13.80 0.42 3.57
C GLY A 8 14.51 1.69 4.03
N GLN A 9 15.08 1.68 5.24
CA GLN A 9 15.78 2.82 5.82
C GLN A 9 16.83 3.39 4.85
N ASN A 10 16.78 4.70 4.64
CA ASN A 10 17.64 5.42 3.70
C ASN A 10 17.57 4.91 2.25
N MET A 11 16.47 4.31 1.80
CA MET A 11 16.25 4.06 0.37
C MET A 11 15.71 5.32 -0.32
N VAL A 12 16.14 5.57 -1.54
CA VAL A 12 15.69 6.71 -2.36
C VAL A 12 15.48 6.24 -3.79
N ILE A 13 14.43 6.76 -4.43
CA ILE A 13 14.23 6.66 -5.87
C ILE A 13 14.92 7.87 -6.49
N ALA A 14 15.95 7.63 -7.29
CA ALA A 14 16.67 8.67 -8.02
C ALA A 14 16.22 8.69 -9.48
N TYR A 15 15.87 9.87 -10.01
CA TYR A 15 15.41 10.04 -11.39
C TYR A 15 16.50 10.59 -12.30
N ASP A 16 17.46 11.32 -11.75
CA ASP A 16 18.54 11.91 -12.51
C ASP A 16 19.89 11.84 -11.79
N SER A 17 20.94 12.31 -12.48
CA SER A 17 22.30 12.30 -11.94
C SER A 17 22.50 13.20 -10.72
N TRP A 18 21.65 14.22 -10.54
CA TRP A 18 21.70 15.10 -9.39
C TRP A 18 21.14 14.40 -8.14
N ASP A 19 20.02 13.69 -8.27
CA ASP A 19 19.46 12.85 -7.20
C ASP A 19 20.49 11.84 -6.68
N VAL A 20 21.19 11.16 -7.60
CA VAL A 20 22.21 10.17 -7.26
C VAL A 20 23.38 10.81 -6.49
N ARG A 21 23.90 11.94 -6.96
CA ARG A 21 25.00 12.65 -6.27
C ARG A 21 24.61 13.11 -4.89
N ARG A 22 23.40 13.67 -4.74
CA ARG A 22 22.87 14.13 -3.45
C ARG A 22 22.72 12.96 -2.48
N TYR A 23 22.11 11.86 -2.92
CA TYR A 23 21.98 10.64 -2.11
C TYR A 23 23.33 10.06 -1.70
N ALA A 24 24.27 9.96 -2.64
CA ALA A 24 25.62 9.47 -2.37
C ALA A 24 26.35 10.36 -1.34
N SER A 25 26.20 11.68 -1.40
CA SER A 25 26.80 12.58 -0.41
C SER A 25 26.28 12.36 1.01
N VAL A 26 25.00 11.97 1.17
CA VAL A 26 24.40 11.65 2.46
C VAL A 26 24.88 10.29 2.96
N ILE A 27 24.82 9.25 2.13
CA ILE A 27 25.17 7.88 2.53
C ILE A 27 26.67 7.74 2.81
N LEU A 28 27.51 8.36 1.98
CA LEU A 28 28.97 8.32 2.13
C LEU A 28 29.48 9.26 3.25
N SER A 29 28.62 10.11 3.81
CA SER A 29 29.00 10.93 4.97
C SER A 29 29.03 10.16 6.30
N GLY A 30 28.40 8.97 6.33
CA GLY A 30 28.52 8.04 7.45
C GLY A 30 29.54 6.93 7.17
N ASP A 31 30.06 6.30 8.23
CA ASP A 31 30.94 5.11 8.16
C ASP A 31 30.14 3.85 7.77
N ALA A 32 29.55 3.85 6.57
CA ALA A 32 28.83 2.69 6.05
C ALA A 32 29.79 1.81 5.20
N ASP A 33 30.35 0.77 5.82
CA ASP A 33 31.13 -0.28 5.13
C ASP A 33 30.28 -1.16 4.17
N ASN A 34 28.97 -0.94 4.13
CA ASN A 34 28.02 -1.76 3.40
C ASN A 34 27.86 -1.30 1.94
N ALA A 35 27.84 -2.25 1.02
CA ALA A 35 27.57 -1.99 -0.40
C ALA A 35 26.20 -1.34 -0.60
N VAL A 36 26.15 -0.36 -1.51
CA VAL A 36 24.90 0.29 -1.95
C VAL A 36 24.46 -0.34 -3.26
N LEU A 37 23.28 -0.97 -3.25
CA LEU A 37 22.67 -1.56 -4.44
C LEU A 37 22.01 -0.48 -5.30
N ILE A 38 22.21 -0.57 -6.61
CA ILE A 38 21.57 0.28 -7.61
C ILE A 38 20.68 -0.61 -8.47
N ASP A 39 19.37 -0.39 -8.36
CA ASP A 39 18.35 -1.13 -9.09
C ASP A 39 17.57 -0.20 -10.02
N LYS A 40 17.11 -0.74 -11.15
CA LYS A 40 16.22 -0.01 -12.06
C LYS A 40 14.86 0.18 -11.39
N TYR A 41 14.42 1.44 -11.25
CA TYR A 41 13.06 1.73 -10.81
C TYR A 41 12.04 1.36 -11.89
N MET A 42 11.02 0.60 -11.51
CA MET A 42 9.95 0.12 -12.39
C MET A 42 8.60 0.29 -11.67
N PRO A 43 7.73 1.22 -12.09
CA PRO A 43 6.47 1.53 -11.41
C PRO A 43 5.39 0.48 -11.74
N GLY A 44 5.59 -0.75 -11.26
CA GLY A 44 4.68 -1.87 -11.44
C GLY A 44 3.87 -2.21 -10.20
N THR A 45 3.06 -3.27 -10.29
CA THR A 45 2.27 -3.79 -9.16
C THR A 45 3.16 -4.63 -8.27
N GLU A 46 3.24 -4.28 -7.00
CA GLU A 46 4.00 -5.05 -6.01
C GLU A 46 3.12 -6.16 -5.43
N LEU A 47 3.71 -7.35 -5.27
CA LEU A 47 3.06 -8.52 -4.67
C LEU A 47 3.89 -9.03 -3.51
N GLU A 48 3.21 -9.63 -2.54
CA GLU A 48 3.85 -10.27 -1.40
C GLU A 48 3.31 -11.69 -1.24
N ALA A 49 4.20 -12.66 -1.04
CA ALA A 49 3.84 -14.05 -0.76
C ALA A 49 4.55 -14.52 0.49
N ASP A 50 3.78 -14.89 1.50
CA ASP A 50 4.29 -15.62 2.66
C ASP A 50 4.17 -17.12 2.40
N VAL A 51 5.26 -17.85 2.57
CA VAL A 51 5.33 -19.29 2.35
C VAL A 51 5.94 -20.01 3.54
N ILE A 52 5.62 -21.29 3.68
CA ILE A 52 6.17 -22.16 4.71
C ILE A 52 6.84 -23.33 4.01
N SER A 53 8.13 -23.52 4.22
CA SER A 53 8.86 -24.68 3.66
C SER A 53 9.33 -25.60 4.76
N ASP A 54 9.23 -26.91 4.55
CA ASP A 54 9.86 -27.94 5.41
C ASP A 54 11.21 -28.45 4.87
N GLY A 55 11.71 -27.80 3.81
CA GLY A 55 12.92 -28.17 3.08
C GLY A 55 12.71 -29.20 1.98
N ARG A 56 11.49 -29.73 1.81
CA ARG A 56 11.11 -30.62 0.70
C ARG A 56 9.87 -30.14 -0.03
N ASP A 57 8.84 -29.80 0.73
CA ASP A 57 7.57 -29.26 0.26
C ASP A 57 7.44 -27.78 0.70
N VAL A 58 6.60 -27.03 0.00
CA VAL A 58 6.28 -25.63 0.30
C VAL A 58 4.78 -25.44 0.34
N LEU A 59 4.27 -24.76 1.36
CA LEU A 59 2.88 -24.33 1.49
C LEU A 59 2.79 -22.82 1.28
N ILE A 60 1.89 -22.37 0.41
CA ILE A 60 1.66 -20.95 0.12
C ILE A 60 0.21 -20.61 0.51
N PRO A 61 -0.03 -20.06 1.71
CA PRO A 61 -1.39 -19.76 2.16
C PRO A 61 -2.13 -18.72 1.33
N GLY A 62 -1.40 -17.80 0.68
CA GLY A 62 -1.99 -16.79 -0.20
C GLY A 62 -0.95 -15.85 -0.79
N ILE A 63 -1.35 -15.11 -1.82
CA ILE A 63 -0.58 -14.06 -2.48
C ILE A 63 -1.33 -12.75 -2.27
N MET A 64 -0.61 -11.67 -1.98
CA MET A 64 -1.19 -10.36 -1.66
C MET A 64 -0.78 -9.36 -2.74
N GLU A 65 -1.72 -8.50 -3.14
CA GLU A 65 -1.53 -7.44 -4.14
C GLU A 65 -1.54 -6.08 -3.44
N HIS A 66 -0.51 -5.25 -3.64
CA HIS A 66 -0.51 -3.89 -3.14
C HIS A 66 -1.38 -2.98 -4.02
N ILE A 67 -2.09 -2.04 -3.39
CA ILE A 67 -2.82 -0.98 -4.11
C ILE A 67 -1.82 0.03 -4.67
N GLU A 68 -0.87 0.45 -3.86
CA GLU A 68 0.22 1.32 -4.25
C GLU A 68 1.17 0.60 -5.21
N ARG A 69 1.57 1.28 -6.29
CA ARG A 69 2.66 0.80 -7.15
C ARG A 69 3.98 0.76 -6.38
N ALA A 70 4.91 -0.06 -6.88
CA ALA A 70 6.24 -0.17 -6.30
C ALA A 70 6.92 1.20 -6.19
N GLY A 71 7.59 1.41 -5.05
CA GLY A 71 8.20 2.69 -4.66
C GLY A 71 7.64 3.23 -3.36
N ILE A 72 6.47 2.77 -2.92
CA ILE A 72 5.99 2.90 -1.55
C ILE A 72 6.28 1.58 -0.83
N HIS A 73 6.90 1.68 0.33
CA HIS A 73 7.32 0.52 1.10
C HIS A 73 6.14 -0.38 1.48
N SER A 74 6.27 -1.71 1.30
CA SER A 74 5.23 -2.73 1.59
C SER A 74 4.52 -2.58 2.95
N GLY A 75 5.24 -2.13 3.97
CA GLY A 75 4.67 -1.85 5.30
C GLY A 75 3.64 -0.72 5.32
N ASP A 76 3.82 0.29 4.46
CA ASP A 76 2.97 1.46 4.29
C ASP A 76 1.96 1.31 3.14
N SER A 77 2.00 0.19 2.41
CA SER A 77 1.06 -0.10 1.34
C SER A 77 -0.20 -0.78 1.88
N ILE A 78 -1.32 -0.52 1.23
CA ILE A 78 -2.56 -1.26 1.41
C ILE A 78 -2.42 -2.57 0.64
N ALA A 79 -2.52 -3.70 1.33
CA ALA A 79 -2.38 -5.03 0.73
C ALA A 79 -3.73 -5.74 0.67
N VAL A 80 -4.05 -6.34 -0.47
CA VAL A 80 -5.32 -7.00 -0.76
C VAL A 80 -5.09 -8.49 -1.00
N TYR A 81 -5.82 -9.33 -0.29
CA TYR A 81 -5.92 -10.77 -0.54
C TYR A 81 -7.39 -11.15 -0.81
N PRO A 82 -7.66 -12.04 -1.79
CA PRO A 82 -6.75 -12.44 -2.86
C PRO A 82 -6.52 -11.29 -3.87
N PRO A 83 -5.51 -11.39 -4.75
CA PRO A 83 -5.31 -10.46 -5.86
C PRO A 83 -6.52 -10.49 -6.79
N SER A 84 -6.84 -9.36 -7.41
CA SER A 84 -7.95 -9.31 -8.38
C SER A 84 -7.60 -8.60 -9.69
N GLY A 85 -6.39 -8.04 -9.81
CA GLY A 85 -5.92 -7.38 -11.02
C GLY A 85 -4.96 -8.22 -11.88
N LEU A 86 -4.69 -9.47 -11.50
CA LEU A 86 -3.64 -10.30 -12.10
C LEU A 86 -4.21 -11.50 -12.86
N SER A 87 -3.51 -11.93 -13.91
CA SER A 87 -3.86 -13.15 -14.65
C SER A 87 -3.51 -14.40 -13.83
N GLU A 88 -4.22 -15.49 -14.11
CA GLU A 88 -3.93 -16.80 -13.52
C GLU A 88 -2.50 -17.28 -13.84
N GLU A 89 -1.98 -16.92 -15.02
CA GLU A 89 -0.60 -17.22 -15.44
C GLU A 89 0.44 -16.53 -14.54
N ILE A 90 0.24 -15.26 -14.21
CA ILE A 90 1.12 -14.53 -13.29
C ILE A 90 1.04 -15.14 -11.90
N LEU A 91 -0.15 -15.48 -11.41
CA LEU A 91 -0.32 -16.12 -10.10
C LEU A 91 0.35 -17.49 -10.03
N ALA A 92 0.22 -18.30 -11.09
CA ALA A 92 0.91 -19.58 -11.20
C ALA A 92 2.43 -19.40 -11.23
N THR A 93 2.92 -18.39 -11.94
CA THR A 93 4.35 -18.05 -11.98
C THR A 93 4.86 -17.62 -10.61
N VAL A 94 4.11 -16.79 -9.87
CA VAL A 94 4.45 -16.40 -8.49
C VAL A 94 4.53 -17.62 -7.58
N ALA A 95 3.56 -18.55 -7.68
CA ALA A 95 3.56 -19.77 -6.88
C ALA A 95 4.79 -20.66 -7.19
N ASP A 96 5.07 -20.91 -8.46
CA ASP A 96 6.23 -21.72 -8.90
C ASP A 96 7.56 -21.10 -8.47
N ARG A 97 7.72 -19.77 -8.63
CA ARG A 97 8.95 -19.07 -8.20
C ARG A 97 9.09 -19.08 -6.69
N SER A 98 7.99 -18.94 -5.95
CA SER A 98 8.02 -18.96 -4.49
C SER A 98 8.48 -20.32 -3.95
N GLU A 99 7.99 -21.41 -4.53
CA GLU A 99 8.41 -22.77 -4.17
C GLU A 99 9.91 -22.98 -4.45
N LYS A 100 10.37 -22.63 -5.67
CA LYS A 100 11.78 -22.77 -6.06
C LYS A 100 12.72 -21.96 -5.17
N LEU A 101 12.36 -20.70 -4.87
CA LEU A 101 13.16 -19.83 -4.02
C LEU A 101 13.25 -20.36 -2.58
N ALA A 102 12.12 -20.78 -1.99
CA ALA A 102 12.10 -21.30 -0.63
C ALA A 102 12.96 -22.57 -0.49
N LEU A 103 12.86 -23.49 -1.45
CA LEU A 103 13.66 -24.72 -1.47
C LEU A 103 15.14 -24.45 -1.73
N ALA A 104 15.48 -23.55 -2.66
CA ALA A 104 16.86 -23.21 -2.97
C ALA A 104 17.58 -22.54 -1.79
N LEU A 105 16.87 -21.74 -0.99
CA LEU A 105 17.41 -21.14 0.23
C LEU A 105 17.57 -22.14 1.39
N GLY A 106 16.98 -23.33 1.29
CA GLY A 106 17.04 -24.36 2.34
C GLY A 106 16.37 -23.96 3.64
N THR A 107 15.52 -22.93 3.64
CA THR A 107 14.86 -22.43 4.84
C THR A 107 13.79 -23.42 5.31
N LYS A 108 13.78 -23.74 6.60
CA LYS A 108 12.74 -24.53 7.24
C LYS A 108 11.91 -23.64 8.15
N GLY A 109 10.66 -23.37 7.79
CA GLY A 109 9.79 -22.41 8.45
C GLY A 109 9.28 -21.35 7.47
N LEU A 110 9.09 -20.12 7.96
CA LEU A 110 8.51 -19.03 7.18
C LEU A 110 9.54 -18.37 6.27
N VAL A 111 9.12 -18.09 5.04
CA VAL A 111 9.84 -17.26 4.08
C VAL A 111 8.84 -16.27 3.49
N ASN A 112 9.23 -15.00 3.44
CA ASN A 112 8.47 -13.94 2.79
C ASN A 112 9.17 -13.51 1.51
N ILE A 113 8.42 -13.38 0.43
CA ILE A 113 8.96 -13.03 -0.87
C ILE A 113 8.17 -11.85 -1.44
N GLN A 114 8.89 -10.80 -1.82
CA GLN A 114 8.33 -9.63 -2.47
C GLN A 114 8.64 -9.68 -3.96
N TYR A 115 7.61 -9.45 -4.77
CA TYR A 115 7.66 -9.47 -6.22
C TYR A 115 7.18 -8.15 -6.81
N LEU A 116 7.56 -7.93 -8.06
CA LEU A 116 7.08 -6.84 -8.88
C LEU A 116 6.54 -7.40 -10.20
N VAL A 117 5.33 -7.01 -10.58
CA VAL A 117 4.80 -7.22 -11.92
C VAL A 117 4.89 -5.93 -12.71
N TYR A 118 5.70 -5.92 -13.76
CA TYR A 118 5.86 -4.77 -14.63
C TYR A 118 5.81 -5.22 -16.09
N GLN A 119 4.97 -4.59 -16.91
CA GLN A 119 4.76 -4.96 -18.32
C GLN A 119 4.45 -6.47 -18.51
N ASN A 120 3.62 -7.03 -17.61
CA ASN A 120 3.24 -8.45 -17.60
C ASN A 120 4.42 -9.43 -17.38
N GLU A 121 5.53 -8.96 -16.81
CA GLU A 121 6.65 -9.79 -16.39
C GLU A 121 6.83 -9.76 -14.87
N LEU A 122 7.19 -10.90 -14.29
CA LEU A 122 7.42 -11.06 -12.86
C LEU A 122 8.91 -10.90 -12.52
N TYR A 123 9.20 -10.01 -11.58
CA TYR A 123 10.53 -9.76 -11.02
C TYR A 123 10.51 -10.06 -9.53
N VAL A 124 11.64 -10.52 -8.98
CA VAL A 124 11.84 -10.70 -7.54
C VAL A 124 12.49 -9.44 -6.98
N ILE A 125 11.91 -8.85 -5.94
CA ILE A 125 12.47 -7.67 -5.25
C ILE A 125 13.44 -8.11 -4.16
N GLU A 126 12.98 -8.98 -3.26
CA GLU A 126 13.76 -9.54 -2.16
C GLU A 126 13.10 -10.81 -1.59
N VAL A 127 13.92 -11.61 -0.88
CA VAL A 127 13.46 -12.77 -0.12
C VAL A 127 13.93 -12.63 1.32
N ASN A 128 12.98 -12.73 2.25
CA ASN A 128 13.20 -12.66 3.68
C ASN A 128 12.97 -14.06 4.28
N PRO A 129 14.01 -14.85 4.62
CA PRO A 129 13.88 -16.21 5.18
C PRO A 129 13.49 -16.17 6.67
N ARG A 130 12.38 -15.50 6.97
CA ARG A 130 11.82 -15.29 8.30
C ARG A 130 10.34 -14.94 8.20
N ALA A 131 9.68 -14.87 9.34
CA ALA A 131 8.34 -14.30 9.43
C ALA A 131 8.34 -12.81 8.98
N SER A 132 7.33 -12.45 8.20
CA SER A 132 6.99 -11.08 7.85
C SER A 132 5.92 -10.52 8.79
N ARG A 133 5.64 -9.21 8.63
CA ARG A 133 4.53 -8.55 9.31
C ARG A 133 3.15 -8.97 8.78
N THR A 134 3.08 -9.59 7.60
CA THR A 134 1.83 -9.95 6.94
C THR A 134 1.27 -11.31 7.37
N VAL A 135 2.12 -12.15 7.98
CA VAL A 135 1.76 -13.47 8.53
C VAL A 135 0.50 -13.45 9.42
N PRO A 136 0.34 -12.52 10.40
CA PRO A 136 -0.83 -12.53 11.27
C PRO A 136 -2.14 -12.28 10.52
N TYR A 137 -2.19 -11.26 9.64
CA TYR A 137 -3.42 -10.93 8.94
C TYR A 137 -3.78 -12.01 7.91
N LEU A 138 -2.79 -12.54 7.17
CA LEU A 138 -3.03 -13.60 6.20
C LEU A 138 -3.52 -14.88 6.90
N SER A 139 -2.96 -15.21 8.07
CA SER A 139 -3.43 -16.33 8.88
C SER A 139 -4.90 -16.16 9.31
N LYS A 140 -5.32 -14.94 9.64
CA LYS A 140 -6.72 -14.66 10.04
C LYS A 140 -7.71 -14.81 8.87
N ILE A 141 -7.32 -14.43 7.65
CA ILE A 141 -8.21 -14.52 6.48
C ILE A 141 -8.24 -15.95 5.92
N THR A 142 -7.06 -16.56 5.73
CA THR A 142 -6.93 -17.90 5.12
C THR A 142 -7.35 -19.00 6.09
N GLY A 143 -7.25 -18.77 7.40
CA GLY A 143 -7.46 -19.77 8.44
C GLY A 143 -6.30 -20.75 8.59
N VAL A 144 -5.19 -20.52 7.89
CA VAL A 144 -3.96 -21.30 8.00
C VAL A 144 -3.14 -20.73 9.17
N PRO A 145 -2.90 -21.48 10.27
CA PRO A 145 -2.16 -20.98 11.43
C PRO A 145 -0.65 -20.98 11.16
N MET A 146 -0.19 -20.06 10.31
CA MET A 146 1.14 -20.09 9.70
C MET A 146 2.29 -20.18 10.72
N ALA A 147 2.20 -19.45 11.82
CA ALA A 147 3.21 -19.47 12.88
C ALA A 147 3.29 -20.83 13.61
N ASP A 148 2.16 -21.49 13.86
CA ASP A 148 2.11 -22.82 14.48
C ASP A 148 2.69 -23.88 13.53
N ILE A 149 2.29 -23.85 12.25
CA ILE A 149 2.81 -24.76 11.21
C ILE A 149 4.33 -24.59 11.09
N ALA A 150 4.81 -23.35 10.95
CA ALA A 150 6.23 -23.08 10.81
C ALA A 150 7.03 -23.53 12.04
N THR A 151 6.48 -23.37 13.24
CA THR A 151 7.09 -23.87 14.49
C THR A 151 7.22 -25.39 14.47
N ARG A 152 6.17 -26.11 14.10
CA ARG A 152 6.19 -27.57 13.99
C ARG A 152 7.16 -28.07 12.93
N VAL A 153 7.25 -27.36 11.80
CA VAL A 153 8.26 -27.61 10.76
C VAL A 153 9.68 -27.46 11.30
N MET A 154 9.97 -26.39 12.03
CA MET A 154 11.27 -26.19 12.68
C MET A 154 11.60 -27.29 13.70
N MET A 155 10.57 -27.89 14.32
CA MET A 155 10.69 -29.04 15.22
C MET A 155 10.78 -30.40 14.50
N GLY A 156 10.74 -30.41 13.16
CA GLY A 156 10.94 -31.61 12.34
C GLY A 156 9.68 -32.29 11.82
N VAL A 157 8.49 -31.72 12.02
CA VAL A 157 7.23 -32.26 11.48
C VAL A 157 7.02 -31.72 10.06
N SER A 158 6.87 -32.59 9.06
CA SER A 158 6.62 -32.17 7.68
C SER A 158 5.23 -31.58 7.46
N LEU A 159 5.06 -30.81 6.38
CA LEU A 159 3.77 -30.24 5.99
C LEU A 159 2.72 -31.34 5.75
N ARG A 160 3.15 -32.45 5.13
CA ARG A 160 2.28 -33.60 4.82
C ARG A 160 1.84 -34.36 6.07
N GLU A 161 2.71 -34.52 7.06
CA GLU A 161 2.34 -35.14 8.35
C GLU A 161 1.29 -34.31 9.10
N MET A 162 1.31 -32.99 8.95
CA MET A 162 0.26 -32.10 9.44
C MET A 162 -0.98 -32.06 8.54
N GLY A 163 -0.97 -32.79 7.43
CA GLY A 163 -2.08 -32.91 6.50
C GLY A 163 -2.11 -31.87 5.37
N TYR A 164 -1.22 -30.89 5.37
CA TYR A 164 -1.25 -29.83 4.35
C TYR A 164 -0.84 -30.37 2.97
N LYS A 165 -1.60 -29.96 1.94
CA LYS A 165 -1.24 -30.16 0.54
C LYS A 165 -0.24 -29.07 0.12
N PRO A 166 0.95 -29.42 -0.37
CA PRO A 166 1.93 -28.45 -0.87
C PRO A 166 1.41 -27.65 -2.07
N GLY A 167 1.97 -26.46 -2.27
CA GLY A 167 1.61 -25.47 -3.29
C GLY A 167 0.73 -24.34 -2.77
N LEU A 168 0.12 -23.62 -3.70
CA LEU A 168 -0.82 -22.52 -3.43
C LEU A 168 -2.15 -23.05 -2.88
N CYS A 169 -2.54 -22.56 -1.70
CA CYS A 169 -3.82 -22.87 -1.10
C CYS A 169 -4.97 -22.27 -1.93
N PRO A 170 -6.14 -22.94 -1.98
CA PRO A 170 -7.34 -22.35 -2.57
C PRO A 170 -7.72 -21.05 -1.87
N THR A 171 -8.16 -20.06 -2.66
CA THR A 171 -8.67 -18.80 -2.12
C THR A 171 -9.93 -19.00 -1.29
N VAL A 172 -10.11 -18.17 -0.27
CA VAL A 172 -11.34 -18.14 0.54
C VAL A 172 -12.40 -17.25 -0.12
N PRO A 173 -13.71 -17.42 0.15
CA PRO A 173 -14.78 -16.61 -0.46
C PRO A 173 -14.92 -15.22 0.19
N TYR A 174 -13.79 -14.63 0.60
CA TYR A 174 -13.69 -13.34 1.25
C TYR A 174 -12.44 -12.61 0.76
N PHE A 175 -12.53 -11.29 0.70
CA PHE A 175 -11.41 -10.39 0.58
C PHE A 175 -10.98 -9.94 1.97
N GLY A 176 -9.68 -9.93 2.20
CA GLY A 176 -9.06 -9.27 3.34
C GLY A 176 -8.10 -8.18 2.88
N VAL A 177 -8.25 -7.00 3.46
CA VAL A 177 -7.47 -5.81 3.11
C VAL A 177 -6.77 -5.31 4.36
N LYS A 178 -5.44 -5.30 4.31
CA LYS A 178 -4.58 -4.68 5.31
C LYS A 178 -4.37 -3.23 4.91
N ALA A 179 -4.68 -2.28 5.79
CA ALA A 179 -4.34 -0.87 5.59
C ALA A 179 -3.43 -0.37 6.71
N PRO A 180 -2.41 0.46 6.39
CA PRO A 180 -1.51 1.04 7.39
C PRO A 180 -2.21 2.08 8.25
N VAL A 181 -1.74 2.24 9.48
CA VAL A 181 -2.10 3.34 10.39
C VAL A 181 -0.85 4.14 10.70
N PHE A 182 -0.95 5.46 10.51
CA PHE A 182 0.14 6.40 10.70
C PHE A 182 -0.05 7.23 11.97
N SER A 183 1.07 7.61 12.60
CA SER A 183 1.08 8.47 13.79
C SER A 183 1.47 9.91 13.46
N PHE A 184 1.22 10.39 12.24
CA PHE A 184 1.70 11.72 11.79
C PHE A 184 1.12 12.88 12.60
N GLU A 185 -0.06 12.70 13.20
CA GLU A 185 -0.66 13.67 14.15
C GLU A 185 0.20 13.94 15.39
N LYS A 186 1.07 13.00 15.77
CA LYS A 186 1.98 13.13 16.92
C LYS A 186 3.27 13.86 16.58
N LEU A 187 3.62 13.94 15.29
CA LEU A 187 4.88 14.49 14.78
C LEU A 187 4.59 15.40 13.57
N PRO A 188 3.97 16.58 13.80
CA PRO A 188 3.48 17.44 12.71
C PRO A 188 4.60 18.01 11.82
N ASP A 189 5.82 18.13 12.37
CA ASP A 189 6.99 18.63 11.65
C ASP A 189 7.80 17.52 10.97
N ALA A 190 7.42 16.26 11.14
CA ALA A 190 8.08 15.13 10.50
C ALA A 190 7.59 14.97 9.05
N ASN A 191 8.46 14.43 8.20
CA ASN A 191 8.12 14.11 6.82
C ASN A 191 7.12 12.93 6.77
N SER A 192 5.88 13.22 6.40
CA SER A 192 4.81 12.22 6.21
C SER A 192 4.63 11.74 4.75
N LEU A 193 5.53 12.12 3.83
CA LEU A 193 5.52 11.59 2.46
C LEU A 193 5.86 10.10 2.47
N LEU A 194 5.01 9.30 1.84
CA LEU A 194 5.26 7.88 1.66
C LEU A 194 6.28 7.68 0.55
N GLY A 195 7.09 6.64 0.71
CA GLY A 195 8.17 6.32 -0.21
C GLY A 195 8.78 4.97 0.15
N PRO A 196 10.02 4.71 -0.26
CA PRO A 196 10.64 3.40 -0.08
C PRO A 196 11.02 3.09 1.38
N GLU A 197 10.92 4.06 2.28
CA GLU A 197 11.10 3.90 3.72
C GLU A 197 9.74 3.88 4.45
N MET A 198 9.56 2.87 5.32
CA MET A 198 8.36 2.65 6.13
C MET A 198 8.17 3.72 7.22
N LYS A 199 6.94 4.22 7.37
CA LYS A 199 6.54 5.20 8.38
C LYS A 199 5.33 4.80 9.22
N SER A 200 4.59 3.78 8.80
CA SER A 200 3.41 3.29 9.54
C SER A 200 3.80 2.69 10.90
N THR A 201 2.90 2.87 11.87
CA THR A 201 3.09 2.39 13.26
C THR A 201 2.19 1.22 13.61
N GLY A 202 1.18 0.96 12.79
CA GLY A 202 0.22 -0.12 12.99
C GLY A 202 -0.52 -0.42 11.70
N GLU A 203 -1.49 -1.34 11.79
CA GLU A 203 -2.31 -1.75 10.67
C GLU A 203 -3.71 -2.17 11.13
N VAL A 204 -4.65 -2.09 10.21
CA VAL A 204 -6.03 -2.54 10.39
C VAL A 204 -6.40 -3.54 9.31
N LEU A 205 -7.39 -4.38 9.62
CA LEU A 205 -7.88 -5.41 8.71
C LEU A 205 -9.35 -5.16 8.37
N GLY A 206 -9.64 -4.97 7.09
CA GLY A 206 -10.99 -5.01 6.54
C GLY A 206 -11.29 -6.36 5.91
N VAL A 207 -12.37 -7.03 6.32
CA VAL A 207 -12.80 -8.31 5.74
C VAL A 207 -14.21 -8.20 5.18
N ALA A 208 -14.43 -8.65 3.95
CA ALA A 208 -15.75 -8.66 3.33
C ALA A 208 -15.84 -9.71 2.21
N ARG A 209 -17.04 -9.91 1.66
CA ARG A 209 -17.24 -10.80 0.50
C ARG A 209 -16.87 -10.14 -0.83
N THR A 210 -16.82 -8.81 -0.87
CA THR A 210 -16.46 -8.05 -2.07
C THR A 210 -15.21 -7.22 -1.80
N ARG A 211 -14.38 -7.01 -2.85
CA ARG A 211 -13.15 -6.21 -2.76
C ARG A 211 -13.45 -4.80 -2.26
N SER A 212 -14.45 -4.14 -2.84
CA SER A 212 -14.82 -2.75 -2.46
C SER A 212 -15.26 -2.63 -1.00
N GLU A 213 -16.06 -3.57 -0.49
CA GLU A 213 -16.50 -3.53 0.92
C GLU A 213 -15.32 -3.79 1.88
N ALA A 214 -14.38 -4.68 1.52
CA ALA A 214 -13.20 -4.95 2.34
C ALA A 214 -12.27 -3.73 2.38
N ILE A 215 -12.05 -3.08 1.23
CA ILE A 215 -11.29 -1.83 1.14
C ILE A 215 -11.97 -0.72 1.95
N TYR A 216 -13.30 -0.55 1.81
CA TYR A 216 -14.06 0.42 2.61
C TYR A 216 -13.82 0.20 4.10
N LYS A 217 -13.97 -1.03 4.60
CA LYS A 217 -13.74 -1.34 6.03
C LYS A 217 -12.32 -1.04 6.47
N ALA A 218 -11.32 -1.40 5.67
CA ALA A 218 -9.93 -1.13 5.99
C ALA A 218 -9.64 0.39 6.04
N LEU A 219 -10.10 1.15 5.05
CA LEU A 219 -9.95 2.60 5.01
C LEU A 219 -10.69 3.28 6.18
N ARG A 220 -11.93 2.88 6.47
CA ARG A 220 -12.70 3.41 7.60
C ARG A 220 -12.00 3.13 8.94
N ALA A 221 -11.50 1.91 9.13
CA ALA A 221 -10.75 1.52 10.33
C ALA A 221 -9.41 2.26 10.45
N ALA A 222 -8.77 2.59 9.33
CA ALA A 222 -7.53 3.39 9.28
C ALA A 222 -7.78 4.90 9.48
N GLY A 223 -9.03 5.33 9.69
CA GLY A 223 -9.38 6.72 9.98
C GLY A 223 -9.77 7.55 8.76
N TYR A 224 -9.83 6.98 7.56
CA TYR A 224 -10.27 7.71 6.37
C TYR A 224 -11.78 8.03 6.42
N SER A 225 -12.12 9.28 6.10
CA SER A 225 -13.50 9.70 5.91
C SER A 225 -13.95 9.40 4.48
N CYS A 226 -14.60 8.25 4.29
CA CYS A 226 -15.14 7.84 2.99
C CYS A 226 -16.55 8.39 2.72
N ARG A 227 -17.06 9.31 3.55
CA ARG A 227 -18.44 9.81 3.47
C ARG A 227 -18.54 11.13 2.70
N LEU A 228 -19.30 11.09 1.63
CA LEU A 228 -19.85 12.31 1.02
C LEU A 228 -21.13 12.71 1.76
N SER A 229 -21.03 13.58 2.76
CA SER A 229 -22.22 14.20 3.38
C SER A 229 -23.16 14.79 2.31
N PRO A 230 -24.49 14.71 2.49
CA PRO A 230 -25.46 15.34 1.59
C PRO A 230 -25.18 16.85 1.43
N GLY A 231 -25.24 17.37 0.21
CA GLY A 231 -24.87 18.76 -0.12
C GLY A 231 -23.60 18.88 -0.98
N ARG A 232 -23.53 18.09 -2.06
CA ARG A 232 -22.35 17.91 -2.95
C ARG A 232 -21.76 19.21 -3.50
N GLU A 233 -22.50 20.30 -3.53
CA GLU A 233 -22.16 21.54 -4.23
C GLU A 233 -21.01 22.36 -3.61
N LYS A 234 -20.53 22.02 -2.40
CA LYS A 234 -19.51 22.83 -1.71
C LYS A 234 -18.25 22.08 -1.28
N LYS A 235 -18.07 20.82 -1.63
CA LYS A 235 -16.86 20.07 -1.23
C LYS A 235 -15.76 20.17 -2.28
N GLY A 236 -14.51 20.22 -1.83
CA GLY A 236 -13.35 20.34 -2.70
C GLY A 236 -12.26 19.31 -2.42
N VAL A 237 -11.41 19.08 -3.42
CA VAL A 237 -10.19 18.30 -3.30
C VAL A 237 -9.02 19.15 -3.76
N LEU A 238 -7.93 19.14 -2.99
CA LEU A 238 -6.70 19.81 -3.36
C LEU A 238 -5.75 18.83 -4.04
N LEU A 239 -5.28 19.16 -5.24
CA LEU A 239 -4.31 18.38 -6.01
C LEU A 239 -2.99 19.15 -6.14
N SER A 240 -1.89 18.53 -5.74
CA SER A 240 -0.54 19.04 -5.96
C SER A 240 0.35 17.88 -6.38
N LEU A 241 0.41 17.61 -7.69
CA LEU A 241 1.11 16.45 -8.22
C LEU A 241 2.49 16.80 -8.74
N ASP A 242 3.44 15.87 -8.64
CA ASP A 242 4.69 15.93 -9.41
C ASP A 242 4.38 15.75 -10.90
N ASN A 243 5.04 16.54 -11.76
CA ASN A 243 4.86 16.52 -13.21
C ASN A 243 5.06 15.12 -13.82
N ARG A 244 5.90 14.28 -13.21
CA ARG A 244 6.14 12.88 -13.62
C ARG A 244 4.90 12.00 -13.47
N GLN A 245 3.92 12.40 -12.65
CA GLN A 245 2.68 11.68 -12.43
C GLN A 245 1.48 12.26 -13.20
N PHE A 246 1.71 13.22 -14.10
CA PHE A 246 0.63 13.79 -14.91
C PHE A 246 -0.03 12.77 -15.85
N SER A 247 0.59 11.62 -16.10
CA SER A 247 -0.05 10.51 -16.81
C SER A 247 -1.27 9.93 -16.08
N ASP A 248 -1.29 10.01 -14.74
CA ASP A 248 -2.39 9.53 -13.91
C ASP A 248 -3.50 10.59 -13.70
N LEU A 249 -3.19 11.86 -13.99
CA LEU A 249 -4.09 13.00 -13.78
C LEU A 249 -5.42 12.89 -14.55
N PRO A 250 -5.49 12.44 -15.82
CA PRO A 250 -6.76 12.37 -16.53
C PRO A 250 -7.79 11.50 -15.84
N GLN A 251 -7.36 10.35 -15.29
CA GLN A 251 -8.26 9.43 -14.59
C GLN A 251 -8.71 10.04 -13.25
N LEU A 252 -7.79 10.67 -12.52
CA LEU A 252 -8.09 11.31 -11.23
C LEU A 252 -9.06 12.50 -11.41
N ALA A 253 -8.75 13.41 -12.33
CA ALA A 253 -9.54 14.61 -12.59
C ALA A 253 -10.95 14.27 -13.09
N SER A 254 -11.06 13.33 -14.04
CA SER A 254 -12.37 12.90 -14.57
C SER A 254 -13.26 12.28 -13.49
N ARG A 255 -12.67 11.53 -12.54
CA ARG A 255 -13.41 10.96 -11.40
C ARG A 255 -13.93 12.05 -10.46
N LEU A 256 -13.09 13.03 -10.14
CA LEU A 256 -13.47 14.17 -9.30
C LEU A 256 -14.60 15.00 -9.92
N ASP A 257 -14.50 15.25 -11.23
CA ASP A 257 -15.52 15.98 -12.00
C ASP A 257 -16.84 15.20 -12.05
N ALA A 258 -16.80 13.89 -12.32
CA ALA A 258 -17.99 13.02 -12.30
C ALA A 258 -18.68 12.96 -10.93
N MET A 259 -17.93 13.13 -9.84
CA MET A 259 -18.47 13.23 -8.47
C MET A 259 -19.02 14.62 -8.14
N GLY A 260 -18.78 15.63 -8.99
CA GLY A 260 -19.16 17.02 -8.78
C GLY A 260 -18.32 17.73 -7.73
N LEU A 261 -17.08 17.28 -7.50
CA LEU A 261 -16.17 17.88 -6.50
C LEU A 261 -15.38 19.03 -7.11
N ARG A 262 -15.22 20.11 -6.35
CA ARG A 262 -14.41 21.26 -6.79
C ARG A 262 -12.93 20.91 -6.72
N ILE A 263 -12.22 21.06 -7.84
CA ILE A 263 -10.78 20.79 -7.90
C ILE A 263 -10.03 22.08 -7.58
N PHE A 264 -9.24 22.07 -6.52
CA PHE A 264 -8.24 23.08 -6.21
C PHE A 264 -6.88 22.50 -6.56
N ALA A 265 -6.00 23.27 -7.19
CA ALA A 265 -4.70 22.74 -7.61
C ALA A 265 -3.60 23.79 -7.61
N THR A 266 -2.35 23.34 -7.41
CA THR A 266 -1.16 24.18 -7.63
C THR A 266 -1.04 24.55 -9.12
N PRO A 267 -0.32 25.63 -9.49
CA PRO A 267 -0.39 26.21 -10.84
C PRO A 267 -0.18 25.20 -11.97
N ASP A 268 0.86 24.36 -11.87
CA ASP A 268 1.19 23.36 -12.89
C ASP A 268 0.11 22.27 -12.98
N THR A 269 -0.36 21.78 -11.83
CA THR A 269 -1.44 20.79 -11.78
C THR A 269 -2.75 21.39 -12.29
N ALA A 270 -3.06 22.65 -11.97
CA ALA A 270 -4.26 23.35 -12.42
C ALA A 270 -4.25 23.57 -13.94
N ALA A 271 -3.11 23.95 -14.52
CA ALA A 271 -2.93 24.08 -15.95
C ALA A 271 -3.14 22.73 -16.66
N ALA A 272 -2.58 21.66 -16.11
CA ALA A 272 -2.76 20.31 -16.65
C ALA A 272 -4.22 19.82 -16.57
N VAL A 273 -4.94 20.11 -15.48
CA VAL A 273 -6.39 19.79 -15.37
C VAL A 273 -7.21 20.60 -16.37
N LYS A 274 -6.94 21.90 -16.52
CA LYS A 274 -7.63 22.77 -17.49
C LYS A 274 -7.41 22.33 -18.93
N ALA A 275 -6.23 21.80 -19.25
CA ALA A 275 -5.93 21.25 -20.57
C ALA A 275 -6.80 20.01 -20.91
N LEU A 276 -7.33 19.31 -19.91
CA LEU A 276 -8.28 18.21 -20.09
C LEU A 276 -9.73 18.67 -20.27
N GLY A 277 -9.99 19.98 -20.26
CA GLY A 277 -11.34 20.56 -20.34
C GLY A 277 -12.11 20.56 -19.02
N ILE A 278 -11.44 20.24 -17.90
CA ILE A 278 -12.04 20.22 -16.56
C ILE A 278 -11.68 21.52 -15.83
N TYR A 279 -12.63 22.09 -15.10
CA TYR A 279 -12.38 23.31 -14.34
C TYR A 279 -11.60 23.02 -13.05
N ALA A 280 -10.51 23.77 -12.83
CA ALA A 280 -9.74 23.75 -11.58
C ALA A 280 -9.43 25.17 -11.09
N PHE A 281 -9.58 25.38 -9.78
CA PHE A 281 -9.16 26.60 -9.10
C PHE A 281 -7.65 26.57 -8.87
N ASP A 282 -6.95 27.54 -9.41
CA ASP A 282 -5.53 27.74 -9.13
C ASP A 282 -5.38 28.40 -7.76
N ILE A 283 -4.66 27.75 -6.85
CA ILE A 283 -4.43 28.26 -5.48
C ILE A 283 -3.07 28.97 -5.34
N GLY A 284 -2.25 29.05 -6.38
CA GLY A 284 -0.88 29.54 -6.31
C GLY A 284 0.10 28.54 -5.68
N ALA A 285 1.37 28.93 -5.55
CA ALA A 285 2.39 28.12 -4.91
C ALA A 285 2.15 28.04 -3.40
N VAL A 286 2.22 26.84 -2.80
CA VAL A 286 1.92 26.62 -1.37
C VAL A 286 2.77 27.54 -0.47
N CYS A 287 4.06 27.70 -0.77
CA CYS A 287 4.99 28.67 -0.18
C CYS A 287 4.46 30.11 -0.08
N SER A 288 3.73 30.55 -1.11
CA SER A 288 3.26 31.93 -1.27
C SER A 288 1.92 32.20 -0.60
N ILE A 289 1.26 31.17 -0.05
CA ILE A 289 -0.06 31.30 0.57
C ILE A 289 0.11 31.66 2.05
N THR A 290 0.07 32.96 2.35
CA THR A 290 0.12 33.50 3.72
C THR A 290 -1.01 32.95 4.61
N GLU A 291 -2.15 32.57 4.02
CA GLU A 291 -3.35 32.09 4.71
C GLU A 291 -3.86 30.73 4.17
N LEU A 292 -2.99 29.71 4.15
CA LEU A 292 -3.35 28.38 3.68
C LEU A 292 -4.53 27.78 4.47
N ARG A 293 -4.56 28.00 5.79
CA ARG A 293 -5.64 27.52 6.65
C ARG A 293 -7.00 28.15 6.34
N PRO A 294 -7.16 29.48 6.30
CA PRO A 294 -8.41 30.11 5.87
C PRO A 294 -8.91 29.64 4.51
N LEU A 295 -8.00 29.34 3.57
CA LEU A 295 -8.37 28.76 2.29
C LEU A 295 -8.99 27.36 2.47
N MET A 296 -8.33 26.46 3.20
CA MET A 296 -8.82 25.09 3.44
C MET A 296 -10.17 25.08 4.17
N GLU A 297 -10.36 25.98 5.14
CA GLU A 297 -11.62 26.12 5.88
C GLU A 297 -12.76 26.66 4.99
N LYS A 298 -12.51 27.68 4.18
CA LYS A 298 -13.53 28.29 3.30
C LYS A 298 -13.92 27.41 2.12
N THR A 299 -13.00 26.59 1.63
CA THR A 299 -13.20 25.78 0.42
C THR A 299 -13.93 24.46 0.68
N GLY A 300 -14.04 24.03 1.94
CA GLY A 300 -14.69 22.78 2.31
C GLY A 300 -13.92 21.57 1.77
N LEU A 301 -12.59 21.59 1.89
CA LEU A 301 -11.75 20.48 1.44
C LEU A 301 -12.05 19.21 2.23
N ILE A 302 -12.17 18.09 1.51
CA ILE A 302 -12.36 16.76 2.11
C ILE A 302 -11.16 15.84 1.93
N LEU A 303 -10.25 16.21 1.02
CA LEU A 303 -9.08 15.42 0.68
C LEU A 303 -7.98 16.32 0.11
N VAL A 304 -6.74 16.02 0.47
CA VAL A 304 -5.54 16.58 -0.16
C VAL A 304 -4.78 15.42 -0.81
N VAL A 305 -4.47 15.53 -2.09
CA VAL A 305 -3.61 14.60 -2.83
C VAL A 305 -2.32 15.34 -3.17
N TYR A 306 -1.21 14.89 -2.61
CA TYR A 306 0.10 15.51 -2.80
C TYR A 306 1.12 14.47 -3.20
N THR A 307 1.78 14.62 -4.35
CA THR A 307 2.78 13.64 -4.79
C THR A 307 4.12 14.25 -5.16
N GLY A 308 4.41 15.43 -4.58
CA GLY A 308 5.66 16.15 -4.81
C GLY A 308 6.90 15.36 -4.37
N ALA A 309 8.05 15.78 -4.89
CA ALA A 309 9.32 15.09 -4.70
C ALA A 309 9.74 15.05 -3.21
N LEU A 310 10.16 13.87 -2.77
CA LEU A 310 10.53 13.53 -1.38
C LEU A 310 11.77 14.30 -0.86
N HIS A 311 12.33 15.21 -1.65
CA HIS A 311 13.72 15.60 -1.56
C HIS A 311 14.07 16.95 -2.22
N ASP A 312 13.05 17.66 -2.70
CA ASP A 312 13.20 18.98 -3.31
C ASP A 312 12.84 20.09 -2.29
N ASP A 313 13.07 21.35 -2.67
CA ASP A 313 12.73 22.55 -1.91
C ASP A 313 11.23 22.61 -1.51
N THR A 314 10.38 21.81 -2.16
CA THR A 314 8.94 21.65 -1.89
C THR A 314 8.61 20.86 -0.62
N MET A 315 9.58 20.21 0.03
CA MET A 315 9.33 19.45 1.26
C MET A 315 8.81 20.34 2.39
N GLY A 316 9.38 21.54 2.53
CA GLY A 316 8.91 22.51 3.53
C GLY A 316 7.46 22.94 3.32
N ASP A 317 7.02 22.99 2.06
CA ASP A 317 5.64 23.29 1.70
C ASP A 317 4.69 22.17 2.05
N TYR A 318 5.11 20.92 1.80
CA TYR A 318 4.33 19.77 2.18
C TYR A 318 4.14 19.68 3.69
N ILE A 319 5.21 19.87 4.49
CA ILE A 319 5.11 19.83 5.96
C ILE A 319 4.10 20.86 6.46
N LYS A 320 4.12 22.08 5.92
CA LYS A 320 3.13 23.13 6.26
C LYS A 320 1.71 22.75 5.83
N LEU A 321 1.55 22.22 4.61
CA LEU A 321 0.25 21.80 4.07
C LEU A 321 -0.34 20.67 4.91
N HIS A 322 0.43 19.62 5.12
CA HIS A 322 0.08 18.45 5.91
C HIS A 322 -0.24 18.83 7.36
N GLY A 323 0.60 19.64 8.01
CA GLY A 323 0.38 20.11 9.37
C GLY A 323 -0.94 20.90 9.55
N ASN A 324 -1.36 21.67 8.54
CA ASN A 324 -2.67 22.33 8.57
C ASN A 324 -3.82 21.37 8.25
N ALA A 325 -3.65 20.45 7.30
CA ALA A 325 -4.65 19.44 6.95
C ALA A 325 -5.00 18.54 8.16
N VAL A 326 -3.98 18.04 8.87
CA VAL A 326 -4.14 17.21 10.07
C VAL A 326 -4.94 17.94 11.15
N ARG A 327 -4.65 19.23 11.41
CA ARG A 327 -5.38 20.04 12.39
C ARG A 327 -6.86 20.23 12.04
N LEU A 328 -7.20 20.20 10.76
CA LEU A 328 -8.56 20.30 10.24
C LEU A 328 -9.24 18.94 10.06
N GLY A 329 -8.55 17.83 10.37
CA GLY A 329 -9.05 16.47 10.13
C GLY A 329 -9.21 16.13 8.65
N ILE A 330 -8.47 16.80 7.77
CA ILE A 330 -8.50 16.56 6.33
C ILE A 330 -7.41 15.53 6.00
N PRO A 331 -7.75 14.37 5.42
CA PRO A 331 -6.76 13.36 5.05
C PRO A 331 -5.83 13.87 3.95
N CYS A 332 -4.53 13.61 4.12
CA CYS A 332 -3.50 13.81 3.10
C CYS A 332 -3.07 12.46 2.54
N ILE A 333 -3.26 12.28 1.24
CA ILE A 333 -2.82 11.09 0.52
C ILE A 333 -1.63 11.44 -0.35
N THR A 334 -0.59 10.61 -0.29
CA THR A 334 0.67 10.85 -0.99
C THR A 334 0.95 9.92 -2.16
N SER A 335 -0.03 9.11 -2.51
CA SER A 335 -0.03 8.18 -3.63
C SER A 335 -1.27 8.39 -4.49
N VAL A 336 -1.09 8.49 -5.81
CA VAL A 336 -2.22 8.58 -6.74
C VAL A 336 -3.06 7.30 -6.70
N ASP A 337 -2.44 6.15 -6.49
CA ASP A 337 -3.13 4.85 -6.46
C ASP A 337 -4.08 4.73 -5.25
N THR A 338 -3.60 5.16 -4.08
CA THR A 338 -4.42 5.26 -2.86
C THR A 338 -5.53 6.30 -3.04
N ALA A 339 -5.22 7.45 -3.64
CA ALA A 339 -6.21 8.52 -3.86
C ALA A 339 -7.34 8.04 -4.76
N ARG A 340 -7.02 7.35 -5.86
CA ARG A 340 -8.00 6.73 -6.75
C ARG A 340 -8.87 5.73 -6.02
N THR A 341 -8.25 4.85 -5.23
CA THR A 341 -8.98 3.85 -4.44
C THR A 341 -9.96 4.51 -3.47
N VAL A 342 -9.52 5.54 -2.75
CA VAL A 342 -10.37 6.29 -1.82
C VAL A 342 -11.55 6.93 -2.57
N LEU A 343 -11.31 7.55 -3.73
CA LEU A 343 -12.37 8.16 -4.53
C LEU A 343 -13.36 7.11 -5.08
N ASP A 344 -12.89 5.96 -5.55
CA ASP A 344 -13.75 4.87 -6.02
C ASP A 344 -14.64 4.35 -4.88
N ILE A 345 -14.10 4.22 -3.66
CA ILE A 345 -14.87 3.85 -2.48
C ILE A 345 -15.89 4.94 -2.11
N MET A 346 -15.51 6.21 -2.16
CA MET A 346 -16.44 7.32 -1.92
C MET A 346 -17.59 7.36 -2.95
N ALA A 347 -17.30 7.03 -4.21
CA ALA A 347 -18.27 6.96 -5.28
C ALA A 347 -19.20 5.73 -5.16
N SER A 348 -18.73 4.63 -4.56
CA SER A 348 -19.50 3.40 -4.39
C SER A 348 -20.73 3.54 -3.48
N GLY A 349 -20.78 4.59 -2.65
CA GLY A 349 -21.88 4.82 -1.71
C GLY A 349 -21.90 3.86 -0.52
N LEU A 350 -20.82 3.10 -0.29
CA LEU A 350 -20.68 2.27 0.91
C LEU A 350 -20.68 3.14 2.16
N THR A 351 -21.43 2.69 3.17
CA THR A 351 -21.56 3.34 4.47
C THR A 351 -21.51 2.31 5.59
N ASP A 352 -21.30 2.81 6.82
CA ASP A 352 -21.24 1.96 8.01
C ASP A 352 -22.57 1.17 8.19
N GLU A 353 -23.70 1.71 7.73
CA GLU A 353 -25.03 1.10 7.84
C GLU A 353 -25.31 0.00 6.80
N VAL A 354 -24.70 0.06 5.61
CA VAL A 354 -24.92 -0.92 4.53
C VAL A 354 -23.87 -2.03 4.51
N THR A 355 -22.76 -1.85 5.24
CA THR A 355 -21.70 -2.87 5.34
C THR A 355 -22.01 -3.90 6.41
N GLN A 356 -21.56 -5.15 6.20
CA GLN A 356 -21.86 -6.24 7.13
C GLN A 356 -20.65 -6.59 8.00
N LEU A 357 -20.82 -6.78 9.31
CA LEU A 357 -19.74 -7.31 10.13
C LEU A 357 -19.50 -8.79 9.80
N ILE A 358 -18.23 -9.16 9.60
CA ILE A 358 -17.81 -10.54 9.35
C ILE A 358 -17.21 -11.11 10.63
N ASP A 359 -17.79 -12.20 11.13
CA ASP A 359 -17.15 -13.00 12.18
C ASP A 359 -16.02 -13.82 11.54
N ILE A 360 -14.78 -13.36 11.74
CA ILE A 360 -13.58 -14.00 11.20
C ILE A 360 -13.38 -15.43 11.71
N ASN A 361 -13.95 -15.80 12.86
CA ASN A 361 -13.86 -17.16 13.39
C ASN A 361 -14.79 -18.14 12.66
N ARG A 362 -15.78 -17.62 11.92
CA ARG A 362 -16.76 -18.39 11.16
C ARG A 362 -16.53 -18.33 9.65
N ILE A 363 -15.41 -17.76 9.20
CA ILE A 363 -15.02 -17.82 7.79
C ILE A 363 -14.88 -19.30 7.42
N VAL A 364 -15.59 -19.71 6.36
CA VAL A 364 -15.48 -21.07 5.85
C VAL A 364 -14.11 -21.21 5.19
N HIS A 365 -13.21 -21.92 5.86
CA HIS A 365 -11.87 -22.17 5.36
C HIS A 365 -11.87 -23.50 4.61
N PRO A 366 -11.64 -23.52 3.28
CA PRO A 366 -11.52 -24.76 2.53
C PRO A 366 -10.34 -25.62 3.03
N ALA A 367 -9.33 -24.99 3.66
CA ALA A 367 -8.25 -25.70 4.33
C ALA A 367 -8.73 -26.50 5.56
N LYS A 368 -9.77 -26.08 6.30
CA LYS A 368 -10.22 -26.79 7.51
C LYS A 368 -11.12 -27.99 7.22
N THR A 369 -11.73 -28.08 6.04
CA THR A 369 -12.72 -29.14 5.73
C THR A 369 -12.12 -30.54 5.53
N GLY A 370 -10.79 -30.70 5.69
CA GLY A 370 -10.10 -32.00 5.68
C GLY A 370 -9.37 -32.37 6.99
N PHE A 371 -9.31 -31.49 7.99
CA PHE A 371 -8.46 -31.70 9.17
C PHE A 371 -9.26 -31.66 10.45
N GLY A 372 -9.48 -32.86 11.01
CA GLY A 372 -10.09 -33.04 12.30
C GLY A 372 -9.21 -32.46 13.40
N THR A 373 -9.50 -31.23 13.80
CA THR A 373 -9.21 -30.79 15.16
C THR A 373 -10.39 -31.25 16.02
N LYS A 374 -10.23 -32.35 16.77
CA LYS A 374 -11.08 -32.60 17.93
C LYS A 374 -10.89 -31.44 18.93
N PRO A 375 -11.95 -31.05 19.66
CA PRO A 375 -11.94 -29.91 20.56
C PRO A 375 -10.90 -30.00 21.67
#